data_AF-A0A376C1C3-F1
#
_entry.id   AF-A0A376C1C3-F1
#
_cell.length_a   1.000
_cell.length_b   1.000
_cell.length_c   1.000
_cell.angle_alpha   90.00
_cell.angle_beta   90.00
_cell.angle_gamma   90.00
#
_symmetry.space_group_name_H-M   'P 1'
#
loop_
_entity.id
_entity.type
_entity.pdbx_description
1 polymer ?
#
loop_
_entity_poly.entity_id
_entity_poly.type
_entity_poly.pdbx_seq_one_letter_code
_entity_poly.pdbx_strand_id
1 'polypeptide(L)'
;MRAIGYFLGVALGGPLLFFVISFIFLRPRNVSESQILKFLNNNEKILISNVPLITFLDVPQPDERLGRDIISKMTYFSNRNMSYVRADIYTYFCKELNKYVRTYVISEGGGMTSELFDFGRANKDRTIWPDMYFYYNKTQNADPTYGTIDKPLPILHFRSANPALRSMRRNNRDSDSVYLKERYTENVKLYLEYFIEKEDFKKLFPEN
;
A
#
# COMPACT_ATOMS: atom_id res chain seq x y z
N MET A 1 -52.32 -1.38 9.99
CA MET A 1 -51.50 -0.15 9.83
C MET A 1 -50.08 -0.26 10.40
N ARG A 2 -49.83 -0.87 11.56
CA ARG A 2 -48.47 -1.01 12.12
C ARG A 2 -47.49 -1.80 11.22
N ALA A 3 -47.97 -2.86 10.56
CA ALA A 3 -47.14 -3.70 9.67
C ALA A 3 -46.57 -2.95 8.45
N ILE A 4 -47.33 -2.01 7.88
CA ILE A 4 -46.88 -1.18 6.74
C ILE A 4 -45.80 -0.19 7.21
N GLY A 5 -45.95 0.38 8.40
CA GLY A 5 -44.94 1.26 9.01
C GLY A 5 -43.63 0.53 9.30
N TYR A 6 -43.69 -0.69 9.84
CA TYR A 6 -42.50 -1.52 10.02
C TYR A 6 -41.86 -1.93 8.69
N PHE A 7 -42.67 -2.32 7.70
CA PHE A 7 -42.18 -2.67 6.38
C PHE A 7 -41.48 -1.49 5.70
N LEU A 8 -42.07 -0.29 5.71
CA LEU A 8 -41.46 0.92 5.16
C LEU A 8 -40.22 1.36 5.97
N GLY A 9 -40.25 1.25 7.29
CA GLY A 9 -39.11 1.55 8.16
C GLY A 9 -37.91 0.65 7.89
N VAL A 10 -38.13 -0.65 7.68
CA VAL A 10 -37.06 -1.61 7.35
C VAL A 10 -36.64 -1.49 5.89
N ALA A 11 -37.58 -1.38 4.95
CA ALA A 11 -37.30 -1.35 3.51
C ALA A 11 -36.69 -0.02 3.02
N LEU A 12 -36.96 1.10 3.69
CA LEU A 12 -36.40 2.41 3.33
C LEU A 12 -35.44 2.94 4.38
N GLY A 13 -35.80 2.87 5.67
CA GLY A 13 -34.97 3.38 6.76
C GLY A 13 -33.68 2.59 6.96
N GLY A 14 -33.73 1.26 6.88
CA GLY A 14 -32.54 0.40 6.94
C GLY A 14 -31.52 0.73 5.85
N PRO A 15 -31.89 0.69 4.56
CA PRO A 15 -31.02 1.06 3.46
C PRO A 15 -30.52 2.51 3.52
N LEU A 16 -31.37 3.46 3.92
CA LEU A 16 -30.96 4.87 4.06
C LEU A 16 -29.92 5.04 5.16
N LEU A 17 -30.12 4.41 6.33
CA LEU A 17 -29.16 4.46 7.43
C LEU A 17 -27.83 3.80 7.02
N PHE A 18 -27.89 2.65 6.36
CA PHE A 18 -26.72 2.00 5.80
C PHE A 18 -25.98 2.89 4.79
N PHE A 19 -26.72 3.58 3.92
CA PHE A 19 -26.16 4.52 2.96
C PHE A 19 -25.46 5.70 3.65
N VAL A 20 -26.09 6.30 4.67
CA VAL A 20 -25.51 7.41 5.45
C VAL A 20 -24.24 6.97 6.17
N ILE A 21 -24.26 5.82 6.85
CA ILE A 21 -23.08 5.27 7.53
C ILE A 21 -21.97 4.99 6.51
N SER A 22 -22.30 4.35 5.39
CA SER A 22 -21.32 4.06 4.34
C SER A 22 -20.74 5.34 3.73
N PHE A 23 -21.55 6.37 3.54
CA PHE A 23 -21.11 7.65 2.99
C PHE A 23 -20.17 8.41 3.95
N ILE A 24 -20.44 8.36 5.25
CA ILE A 24 -19.64 9.07 6.26
C ILE A 24 -18.34 8.31 6.58
N PHE A 25 -18.41 6.98 6.72
CA PHE A 25 -17.29 6.18 7.27
C PHE A 25 -16.54 5.35 6.23
N LEU A 26 -17.17 4.98 5.10
CA LEU A 26 -16.59 4.06 4.11
C LEU A 26 -16.24 4.76 2.79
N ARG A 27 -16.39 6.08 2.70
CA ARG A 27 -16.01 6.85 1.52
C ARG A 27 -14.48 7.09 1.53
N PRO A 28 -13.79 6.88 0.40
CA PRO A 28 -12.39 7.30 0.27
C PRO A 28 -12.22 8.78 0.56
N ARG A 29 -11.03 9.15 1.03
CA ARG A 29 -10.65 10.56 1.07
C ARG A 29 -10.54 11.10 -0.35
N ASN A 30 -11.01 12.32 -0.54
CA ASN A 30 -10.81 13.03 -1.80
C ASN A 30 -9.40 13.63 -1.77
N VAL A 31 -8.48 13.02 -2.52
CA VAL A 31 -7.07 13.45 -2.58
C VAL A 31 -6.88 14.24 -3.87
N SER A 32 -6.40 15.48 -3.75
CA SER A 32 -6.11 16.33 -4.91
C SER A 32 -4.80 15.93 -5.59
N GLU A 33 -4.65 16.30 -6.86
CA GLU A 33 -3.40 16.10 -7.60
C GLU A 33 -2.22 16.83 -6.93
N SER A 34 -2.45 18.03 -6.38
CA SER A 34 -1.42 18.78 -5.64
C SER A 34 -0.91 18.04 -4.40
N GLN A 35 -1.78 17.32 -3.69
CA GLN A 35 -1.37 16.50 -2.53
C GLN A 35 -0.56 15.28 -2.95
N ILE A 36 -0.94 14.62 -4.05
CA ILE A 36 -0.17 13.50 -4.62
C ILE A 36 1.22 13.98 -5.02
N LEU A 37 1.32 15.11 -5.73
CA LEU A 37 2.59 15.70 -6.14
C LEU A 37 3.44 16.13 -4.94
N LYS A 38 2.84 16.75 -3.91
CA LYS A 38 3.54 17.12 -2.67
C LYS A 38 4.10 15.89 -1.96
N PHE A 39 3.34 14.79 -1.92
CA PHE A 39 3.83 13.53 -1.37
C PHE A 39 5.02 12.99 -2.16
N LEU A 40 4.88 12.89 -3.49
CA LEU A 40 5.91 12.37 -4.40
C LEU A 40 7.21 13.17 -4.31
N ASN A 41 7.13 14.50 -4.30
CA ASN A 41 8.28 15.40 -4.24
C ASN A 41 8.99 15.36 -2.88
N ASN A 42 8.33 14.86 -1.84
CA ASN A 42 8.91 14.70 -0.50
C ASN A 42 9.44 13.29 -0.23
N ASN A 43 9.54 12.44 -1.26
CA ASN A 43 10.08 11.11 -1.12
C ASN A 43 11.58 11.08 -1.34
N GLU A 44 12.26 10.23 -0.58
CA GLU A 44 13.70 10.00 -0.66
C GLU A 44 13.97 8.55 -1.06
N LYS A 45 15.00 8.38 -1.89
CA LYS A 45 15.41 7.08 -2.41
C LYS A 45 16.41 6.45 -1.44
N ILE A 46 16.20 5.17 -1.12
CA ILE A 46 17.14 4.36 -0.35
C ILE A 46 17.37 3.02 -1.01
N LEU A 47 18.59 2.52 -0.93
CA LEU A 47 18.92 1.14 -1.28
C LEU A 47 18.71 0.27 -0.04
N ILE A 48 17.83 -0.72 -0.12
CA ILE A 48 17.73 -1.78 0.88
C ILE A 48 18.36 -3.03 0.26
N SER A 49 19.46 -3.45 0.89
CA SER A 49 20.29 -4.55 0.41
C SER A 49 19.79 -5.93 0.88
N ASN A 50 19.08 -5.96 2.01
CA ASN A 50 18.64 -7.19 2.64
C ASN A 50 17.15 -7.10 2.99
N VAL A 51 16.32 -7.48 2.02
CA VAL A 51 14.90 -7.68 2.22
C VAL A 51 14.69 -9.11 2.72
N PRO A 52 14.11 -9.32 3.91
CA PRO A 52 13.92 -10.66 4.43
C PRO A 52 12.96 -11.45 3.53
N LEU A 53 13.29 -12.72 3.31
CA LEU A 53 12.38 -13.65 2.66
C LEU A 53 11.18 -13.87 3.55
N ILE A 54 10.07 -13.26 3.15
CA ILE A 54 8.80 -13.41 3.83
C ILE A 54 7.92 -14.22 2.89
N THR A 55 7.65 -15.47 3.24
CA THR A 55 6.65 -16.28 2.56
C THR A 55 5.47 -16.51 3.48
N PHE A 56 4.33 -16.84 2.89
CA PHE A 56 3.14 -17.31 3.62
C PHE A 56 3.33 -18.71 4.23
N LEU A 57 4.46 -19.37 3.97
CA LEU A 57 4.80 -20.72 4.42
C LEU A 57 5.88 -20.75 5.51
N ASP A 58 6.55 -19.64 5.81
CA ASP A 58 7.81 -19.69 6.57
C ASP A 58 7.70 -19.08 7.97
N VAL A 59 7.80 -20.00 8.93
CA VAL A 59 8.32 -19.83 10.30
C VAL A 59 7.51 -18.88 11.19
N PRO A 60 7.05 -19.34 12.38
CA PRO A 60 6.45 -18.46 13.38
C PRO A 60 7.35 -17.24 13.59
N GLN A 61 6.89 -16.08 13.13
CA GLN A 61 7.56 -14.83 13.45
C GLN A 61 7.32 -14.55 14.92
N PRO A 62 8.28 -13.93 15.62
CA PRO A 62 8.11 -13.58 17.03
C PRO A 62 6.93 -12.62 17.25
N ASP A 63 6.49 -11.90 16.21
CA ASP A 63 5.31 -11.05 16.21
C ASP A 63 4.47 -11.30 14.95
N GLU A 64 3.16 -11.48 15.13
CA GLU A 64 2.19 -11.81 14.07
C GLU A 64 2.06 -10.72 12.99
N ARG A 65 2.48 -9.49 13.30
CA ARG A 65 2.41 -8.35 12.37
C ARG A 65 3.57 -8.31 11.39
N LEU A 66 4.60 -9.11 11.64
CA LEU A 66 5.72 -9.29 10.73
C LEU A 66 5.34 -10.27 9.63
N GLY A 67 5.88 -10.02 8.46
CA GLY A 67 5.66 -10.86 7.31
C GLY A 67 4.61 -10.34 6.35
N ARG A 68 4.01 -11.26 5.58
CA ARG A 68 3.09 -10.96 4.48
C ARG A 68 1.68 -10.97 5.02
N ASP A 69 0.93 -9.93 4.70
CA ASP A 69 -0.50 -9.84 5.00
C ASP A 69 -1.24 -9.16 3.84
N ILE A 70 -2.56 -9.26 3.87
CA ILE A 70 -3.46 -8.69 2.88
C ILE A 70 -4.44 -7.78 3.62
N ILE A 71 -4.35 -6.48 3.34
CA ILE A 71 -5.31 -5.51 3.86
C ILE A 71 -6.27 -5.08 2.76
N SER A 72 -7.55 -4.95 3.10
CA SER A 72 -8.58 -4.49 2.16
C SER A 72 -9.43 -3.38 2.77
N LYS A 73 -9.76 -2.38 1.97
CA LYS A 73 -10.72 -1.34 2.31
C LYS A 73 -11.93 -1.48 1.39
N MET A 74 -13.09 -1.74 1.97
CA MET A 74 -14.34 -1.80 1.20
C MET A 74 -14.67 -0.43 0.62
N THR A 75 -15.10 -0.42 -0.64
CA THR A 75 -15.45 0.80 -1.36
C THR A 75 -16.79 0.63 -2.03
N TYR A 76 -17.88 0.98 -1.33
CA TYR A 76 -19.22 0.95 -1.92
C TYR A 76 -19.44 2.04 -2.98
N PHE A 77 -18.54 3.02 -3.04
CA PHE A 77 -18.65 4.20 -3.91
C PHE A 77 -17.43 4.40 -4.83
N SER A 78 -16.58 3.40 -5.02
CA SER A 78 -15.50 3.56 -6.00
C SER A 78 -16.05 3.41 -7.42
N ASN A 79 -15.67 4.32 -8.32
CA ASN A 79 -15.97 4.21 -9.75
C ASN A 79 -15.19 3.08 -10.45
N ARG A 80 -14.50 2.20 -9.69
CA ARG A 80 -13.60 1.17 -10.24
C ARG A 80 -14.26 -0.19 -10.49
N ASN A 81 -15.59 -0.31 -10.37
CA ASN A 81 -16.30 -1.61 -10.42
C ASN A 81 -15.74 -2.66 -9.42
N MET A 82 -14.99 -2.23 -8.41
CA MET A 82 -14.42 -3.08 -7.36
C MET A 82 -15.09 -2.75 -6.04
N SER A 83 -15.63 -3.77 -5.36
CA SER A 83 -16.25 -3.62 -4.03
C SER A 83 -15.25 -3.34 -2.91
N TYR A 84 -13.94 -3.47 -3.18
CA TYR A 84 -12.86 -3.18 -2.25
C TYR A 84 -11.55 -2.83 -2.98
N VAL A 85 -10.70 -2.03 -2.35
CA VAL A 85 -9.30 -1.82 -2.72
C VAL A 85 -8.45 -2.71 -1.79
N ARG A 86 -7.59 -3.52 -2.37
CA ARG A 86 -6.71 -4.45 -1.64
C ARG A 86 -5.26 -4.03 -1.78
N ALA A 87 -4.49 -4.18 -0.72
CA ALA A 87 -3.04 -4.09 -0.75
C ALA A 87 -2.43 -5.37 -0.19
N ASP A 88 -1.52 -5.96 -0.94
CA ASP A 88 -0.59 -6.95 -0.41
C ASP A 88 0.52 -6.17 0.32
N ILE A 89 0.71 -6.45 1.60
CA ILE A 89 1.67 -5.74 2.46
C ILE A 89 2.73 -6.68 3.01
N TYR A 90 3.93 -6.13 3.21
CA TYR A 90 5.05 -6.86 3.79
C TYR A 90 5.71 -6.01 4.86
N THR A 91 5.62 -6.46 6.11
CA THR A 91 6.18 -5.74 7.25
C THR A 91 7.47 -6.41 7.71
N TYR A 92 8.54 -5.63 7.83
CA TYR A 92 9.84 -6.12 8.29
C TYR A 92 10.70 -5.03 8.90
N PHE A 93 11.73 -5.41 9.63
CA PHE A 93 12.74 -4.48 10.12
C PHE A 93 13.76 -4.16 9.03
N CYS A 94 13.86 -2.88 8.66
CA CYS A 94 14.85 -2.35 7.72
C CYS A 94 16.07 -1.83 8.50
N LYS A 95 17.23 -2.45 8.27
CA LYS A 95 18.47 -2.10 8.98
C LYS A 95 18.97 -0.71 8.57
N GLU A 96 18.85 -0.37 7.30
CA GLU A 96 19.32 0.87 6.72
C GLU A 96 18.55 2.10 7.24
N LEU A 97 17.27 1.92 7.61
CA LEU A 97 16.45 2.97 8.24
C LEU A 97 16.40 2.84 9.77
N ASN A 98 16.91 1.75 10.34
CA ASN A 98 16.76 1.36 11.75
C ASN A 98 15.28 1.42 12.22
N LYS A 99 14.35 0.95 11.37
CA LYS A 99 12.90 1.08 11.55
C LYS A 99 12.16 -0.13 11.00
N TYR A 100 11.01 -0.44 11.56
CA TYR A 100 10.03 -1.29 10.91
C TYR A 100 9.42 -0.56 9.71
N VAL A 101 9.42 -1.21 8.55
CA VAL A 101 8.86 -0.70 7.31
C VAL A 101 7.73 -1.61 6.85
N ARG A 102 6.79 -1.05 6.09
CA ARG A 102 5.74 -1.81 5.43
C ARG A 102 5.68 -1.44 3.96
N THR A 103 5.99 -2.40 3.08
CA THR A 103 5.81 -2.20 1.64
C THR A 103 4.34 -2.38 1.28
N TYR A 104 3.85 -1.60 0.32
CA TYR A 104 2.48 -1.66 -0.18
C TYR A 104 2.46 -1.97 -1.68
N VAL A 105 1.72 -3.03 -2.04
CA VAL A 105 1.40 -3.39 -3.42
C VAL A 105 -0.12 -3.35 -3.60
N ILE A 106 -0.65 -2.26 -4.16
CA ILE A 106 -2.08 -1.96 -4.16
C ILE A 106 -2.73 -2.19 -5.55
N SER A 107 -2.15 -1.60 -6.60
CA SER A 107 -2.74 -1.62 -7.96
C SER A 107 -2.07 -2.62 -8.91
N GLU A 108 -1.55 -3.73 -8.38
CA GLU A 108 -0.80 -4.69 -9.20
C GLU A 108 -1.11 -6.15 -8.85
N GLY A 109 -1.31 -6.98 -9.89
CA GLY A 109 -1.63 -8.41 -9.77
C GLY A 109 -0.43 -9.33 -9.47
N GLY A 110 0.56 -8.86 -8.71
CA GLY A 110 1.73 -9.66 -8.33
C GLY A 110 2.22 -9.28 -6.93
N GLY A 111 2.56 -10.27 -6.11
CA GLY A 111 3.04 -10.05 -4.75
C GLY A 111 4.56 -9.93 -4.68
N MET A 112 5.07 -9.24 -3.65
CA MET A 112 6.51 -9.04 -3.48
C MET A 112 7.30 -10.34 -3.42
N THR A 113 6.80 -11.35 -2.69
CA THR A 113 7.42 -12.68 -2.64
C THR A 113 7.54 -13.35 -4.02
N SER A 114 6.51 -13.25 -4.88
CA SER A 114 6.57 -13.88 -6.21
C SER A 114 7.63 -13.25 -7.10
N GLU A 115 7.76 -11.93 -7.05
CA GLU A 115 8.71 -11.21 -7.89
C GLU A 115 10.15 -11.40 -7.40
N LEU A 116 10.34 -11.40 -6.08
CA LEU A 116 11.57 -11.78 -5.42
C LEU A 116 12.01 -13.20 -5.84
N PHE A 117 11.10 -14.18 -5.84
CA PHE A 117 11.42 -15.54 -6.29
C PHE A 117 11.72 -15.65 -7.78
N ASP A 118 11.03 -14.89 -8.63
CA ASP A 118 11.28 -14.87 -10.07
C ASP A 118 12.68 -14.34 -10.39
N PHE A 119 13.16 -13.35 -9.62
CA PHE A 119 14.54 -12.86 -9.73
C PHE A 119 15.57 -13.94 -9.38
N GLY A 120 15.41 -14.59 -8.22
CA GLY A 120 16.33 -15.65 -7.79
C GLY A 120 16.35 -16.86 -8.74
N ARG A 121 15.19 -17.22 -9.32
CA ARG A 121 15.11 -18.27 -10.35
C ARG A 121 15.92 -17.95 -11.60
N ALA A 122 15.92 -16.69 -12.04
CA ALA A 122 16.71 -16.26 -13.20
C ALA A 122 18.23 -16.42 -12.96
N ASN A 123 18.68 -16.22 -11.73
CA ASN A 123 20.08 -16.35 -11.33
C ASN A 123 20.47 -17.77 -10.85
N LYS A 124 19.55 -18.75 -10.96
CA LYS A 124 19.70 -20.13 -10.45
C LYS A 124 20.01 -20.22 -8.95
N ASP A 125 19.77 -19.15 -8.21
CA ASP A 125 19.95 -19.07 -6.76
C ASP A 125 18.79 -18.26 -6.15
N ARG A 126 17.93 -18.95 -5.39
CA ARG A 126 16.76 -18.35 -4.73
C ARG A 126 17.10 -17.59 -3.45
N THR A 127 18.36 -17.59 -3.05
CA THR A 127 18.89 -16.86 -1.88
C THR A 127 19.47 -15.50 -2.26
N ILE A 128 19.70 -15.25 -3.56
CA ILE A 128 20.17 -13.97 -4.07
C ILE A 128 18.97 -13.06 -4.35
N TRP A 129 18.89 -11.98 -3.57
CA TRP A 129 17.89 -10.93 -3.74
C TRP A 129 18.43 -9.82 -4.64
N PRO A 130 17.57 -9.16 -5.44
CA PRO A 130 17.98 -7.95 -6.14
C PRO A 130 18.23 -6.83 -5.13
N ASP A 131 19.20 -5.98 -5.41
CA ASP A 131 19.28 -4.66 -4.79
C ASP A 131 17.96 -3.91 -5.03
N MET A 132 17.29 -3.49 -3.96
CA MET A 132 15.98 -2.85 -4.06
C MET A 132 16.08 -1.38 -3.70
N TYR A 133 15.81 -0.51 -4.69
CA TYR A 133 15.62 0.91 -4.43
C TYR A 133 14.19 1.17 -4.03
N PHE A 134 14.01 1.67 -2.82
CA PHE A 134 12.74 2.05 -2.26
C PHE A 134 12.63 3.56 -2.12
N TYR A 135 11.39 4.02 -2.06
CA TYR A 135 11.06 5.41 -1.80
C TYR A 135 10.23 5.48 -0.53
N TYR A 136 10.65 6.32 0.40
CA TYR A 136 9.92 6.62 1.62
C TYR A 136 9.68 8.12 1.73
N ASN A 137 8.60 8.51 2.40
CA ASN A 137 8.30 9.93 2.61
C ASN A 137 9.11 10.50 3.77
N LYS A 138 9.81 11.62 3.54
CA LYS A 138 10.68 12.23 4.55
C LYS A 138 9.93 12.70 5.79
N THR A 139 8.73 13.28 5.61
CA THR A 139 7.92 13.75 6.75
C THR A 139 7.47 12.59 7.63
N GLN A 140 7.02 11.48 7.02
CA GLN A 140 6.67 10.29 7.78
C GLN A 140 7.89 9.65 8.44
N ASN A 141 9.06 9.68 7.78
CA ASN A 141 10.29 9.17 8.39
C ASN A 141 10.80 10.04 9.56
N ALA A 142 10.57 11.34 9.53
CA ALA A 142 10.94 12.24 10.62
C ALA A 142 9.99 12.13 11.84
N ASP A 143 8.75 11.70 11.64
CA ASP A 143 7.77 11.53 12.74
C ASP A 143 8.16 10.29 13.58
N PRO A 144 8.43 10.44 14.89
CA PRO A 144 8.86 9.35 15.76
C PRO A 144 7.76 8.29 16.00
N THR A 145 6.50 8.60 15.70
CA THR A 145 5.41 7.62 15.76
C THR A 145 5.51 6.58 14.63
N TYR A 146 6.27 6.86 13.56
CA TYR A 146 6.49 5.94 12.45
C TYR A 146 7.80 5.17 12.59
N GLY A 147 7.79 3.95 12.08
CA GLY A 147 8.95 3.05 12.13
C GLY A 147 8.90 2.06 13.28
N THR A 148 7.79 2.01 14.02
CA THR A 148 7.51 1.01 15.05
C THR A 148 6.78 -0.18 14.44
N ILE A 149 6.71 -1.29 15.16
CA ILE A 149 5.96 -2.46 14.71
C ILE A 149 4.44 -2.19 14.62
N ASP A 150 3.91 -1.33 15.50
CA ASP A 150 2.51 -0.88 15.49
C ASP A 150 2.21 0.05 14.31
N LYS A 151 3.20 0.86 13.94
CA LYS A 151 3.08 1.86 12.87
C LYS A 151 4.34 1.86 11.99
N PRO A 152 4.49 0.85 11.12
CA PRO A 152 5.66 0.77 10.26
C PRO A 152 5.71 1.94 9.27
N LEU A 153 6.91 2.34 8.87
CA LEU A 153 7.09 3.35 7.85
C LEU A 153 6.59 2.83 6.48
N PRO A 154 5.65 3.50 5.82
CA PRO A 154 5.12 3.05 4.53
C PRO A 154 6.16 3.24 3.42
N ILE A 155 6.34 2.19 2.63
CA ILE A 155 7.12 2.19 1.40
C ILE A 155 6.16 1.83 0.27
N LEU A 156 5.93 2.76 -0.63
CA LEU A 156 4.90 2.61 -1.66
C LEU A 156 5.56 2.16 -2.97
N HIS A 157 4.94 1.17 -3.61
CA HIS A 157 5.38 0.51 -4.85
C HIS A 157 6.62 -0.38 -4.75
N PHE A 158 6.59 -1.43 -5.57
CA PHE A 158 7.44 -2.59 -5.43
C PHE A 158 8.01 -3.12 -6.77
N ARG A 159 7.64 -2.54 -7.93
CA ARG A 159 8.25 -2.85 -9.24
C ARG A 159 9.25 -1.79 -9.71
N SER A 160 10.47 -1.85 -9.19
CA SER A 160 11.66 -1.26 -9.83
C SER A 160 11.52 0.17 -10.41
N ALA A 161 11.07 1.17 -9.65
CA ALA A 161 10.82 2.53 -10.16
C ALA A 161 12.08 3.37 -10.54
N ASN A 162 13.19 2.75 -10.94
CA ASN A 162 14.38 3.45 -11.43
C ASN A 162 15.05 2.64 -12.56
N PRO A 163 15.51 3.26 -13.67
CA PRO A 163 16.10 2.56 -14.83
C PRO A 163 17.29 1.64 -14.53
N ALA A 164 17.89 1.73 -13.35
CA ALA A 164 18.92 0.78 -12.90
C ALA A 164 18.36 -0.58 -12.42
N LEU A 165 17.04 -0.70 -12.23
CA LEU A 165 16.38 -1.92 -11.78
C LEU A 165 15.46 -2.44 -12.88
N ARG A 166 15.81 -3.63 -13.35
CA ARG A 166 15.08 -4.40 -14.35
C ARG A 166 13.69 -4.75 -13.83
N SER A 167 12.67 -4.74 -14.70
CA SER A 167 11.43 -5.49 -14.43
C SER A 167 11.80 -6.92 -14.05
N MET A 168 11.26 -7.41 -12.93
CA MET A 168 11.43 -8.80 -12.52
C MET A 168 10.69 -9.80 -13.45
N ARG A 169 10.05 -9.33 -14.54
CA ARG A 169 9.47 -10.19 -15.58
C ARG A 169 10.52 -10.71 -16.54
N ARG A 170 10.36 -11.99 -16.91
CA ARG A 170 11.26 -12.89 -17.68
C ARG A 170 12.00 -12.30 -18.89
N ASN A 171 11.53 -11.20 -19.50
CA ASN A 171 12.07 -10.69 -20.76
C ASN A 171 12.63 -9.25 -20.72
N ASN A 172 12.69 -8.55 -19.56
CA ASN A 172 13.25 -7.19 -19.45
C ASN A 172 12.62 -6.11 -20.37
N ARG A 173 11.53 -6.41 -21.08
CA ARG A 173 10.93 -5.56 -22.13
C ARG A 173 9.70 -4.77 -21.65
N ASP A 174 9.25 -4.98 -20.42
CA ASP A 174 7.96 -4.47 -19.92
C ASP A 174 8.08 -3.30 -18.92
N SER A 175 9.29 -2.89 -18.53
CA SER A 175 9.49 -1.79 -17.58
C SER A 175 9.83 -0.50 -18.31
N ASP A 176 8.84 0.05 -19.00
CA ASP A 176 8.89 1.46 -19.38
C ASP A 176 8.90 2.30 -18.09
N SER A 177 9.91 3.16 -17.95
CA SER A 177 10.02 4.12 -16.85
C SER A 177 8.75 4.98 -16.67
N VAL A 178 8.04 5.25 -17.77
CA VAL A 178 6.76 5.98 -17.77
C VAL A 178 5.69 5.15 -17.07
N TYR A 179 5.52 3.88 -17.48
CA TYR A 179 4.56 2.97 -16.86
C TYR A 179 4.82 2.78 -15.36
N LEU A 180 6.09 2.61 -14.96
CA LEU A 180 6.45 2.43 -13.55
C LEU A 180 6.19 3.69 -12.72
N LYS A 181 6.45 4.88 -13.29
CA LYS A 181 6.10 6.15 -12.65
C LYS A 181 4.59 6.30 -12.49
N GLU A 182 3.81 5.91 -13.49
CA GLU A 182 2.34 5.91 -13.42
C GLU A 182 1.83 4.97 -12.32
N ARG A 183 2.37 3.74 -12.24
CA ARG A 183 2.00 2.78 -11.19
C ARG A 183 2.40 3.25 -9.81
N TYR A 184 3.57 3.87 -9.67
CA TYR A 184 3.96 4.47 -8.39
C TYR A 184 3.01 5.59 -7.98
N THR A 185 2.72 6.51 -8.90
CA THR A 185 1.77 7.62 -8.69
C THR A 185 0.39 7.10 -8.30
N GLU A 186 -0.08 6.02 -8.95
CA GLU A 186 -1.33 5.36 -8.61
C GLU A 186 -1.30 4.72 -7.21
N ASN A 187 -0.23 4.02 -6.83
CA ASN A 187 -0.09 3.46 -5.48
C ASN A 187 -0.03 4.57 -4.42
N VAL A 188 0.63 5.70 -4.68
CA VAL A 188 0.60 6.88 -3.79
C VAL A 188 -0.83 7.39 -3.65
N LYS A 189 -1.55 7.58 -4.75
CA LYS A 189 -2.96 7.99 -4.73
C LYS A 189 -3.79 7.04 -3.87
N LEU A 190 -3.72 5.73 -4.12
CA LEU A 190 -4.53 4.75 -3.39
C LEU A 190 -4.14 4.67 -1.90
N TYR A 191 -2.85 4.78 -1.59
CA TYR A 191 -2.39 4.87 -0.19
C TYR A 191 -3.01 6.07 0.50
N LEU A 192 -2.93 7.25 -0.14
CA LEU A 192 -3.48 8.48 0.40
C LEU A 192 -5.01 8.46 0.48
N GLU A 193 -5.71 7.81 -0.44
CA GLU A 193 -7.18 7.73 -0.43
C GLU A 193 -7.73 6.73 0.60
N TYR A 194 -7.06 5.58 0.76
CA TYR A 194 -7.63 4.41 1.45
C TYR A 194 -6.85 3.93 2.68
N PHE A 195 -5.51 4.01 2.69
CA PHE A 195 -4.69 3.24 3.64
C PHE A 195 -3.99 4.07 4.72
N ILE A 196 -3.64 5.33 4.44
CA ILE A 196 -3.09 6.19 5.50
C ILE A 196 -4.17 6.52 6.54
N GLU A 197 -3.80 6.63 7.81
CA GLU A 197 -4.73 7.06 8.86
C GLU A 197 -5.13 8.53 8.68
N LYS A 198 -6.35 8.89 9.13
CA LYS A 198 -6.92 10.22 8.92
C LYS A 198 -6.07 11.31 9.57
N GLU A 199 -5.57 11.05 10.76
CA GLU A 199 -4.74 11.97 11.55
C GLU A 199 -3.39 12.19 10.88
N ASP A 200 -2.79 11.14 10.33
CA ASP A 200 -1.51 11.23 9.63
C ASP A 200 -1.62 11.94 8.30
N PHE A 201 -2.74 11.75 7.59
CA PHE A 201 -3.01 12.52 6.39
C PHE A 201 -3.09 14.02 6.68
N LYS A 202 -3.78 14.41 7.76
CA LYS A 202 -3.85 15.82 8.20
C LYS A 202 -2.47 16.38 8.55
N LYS A 203 -1.59 15.58 9.16
CA LYS A 203 -0.20 16.00 9.42
C LYS A 203 0.59 16.26 8.13
N LEU A 204 0.39 15.45 7.09
CA LEU A 204 1.04 15.64 5.80
C LEU A 204 0.49 16.85 5.03
N PHE A 205 -0.80 17.14 5.22
CA PHE A 205 -1.52 18.18 4.51
C PHE A 205 -2.36 19.04 5.49
N PRO A 206 -1.72 19.90 6.30
CA PRO A 206 -2.39 20.68 7.35
C PRO A 206 -3.20 21.87 6.82
N GLU A 207 -2.97 22.31 5.58
CA GLU A 207 -3.61 23.48 4.97
C GLU A 207 -4.96 23.17 4.31
N ASN A 208 -5.60 22.06 4.68
CA ASN A 208 -6.90 21.63 4.15
C ASN A 208 -7.98 21.55 5.24
#